data_AF-A0A9D2F1J8-F1
#
_entry.id   AF-A0A9D2F1J8-F1
#
_cell.length_a   1.000
_cell.length_b   1.000
_cell.length_c   1.000
_cell.angle_alpha   90.00
_cell.angle_beta   90.00
_cell.angle_gamma   90.00
#
_symmetry.space_group_name_H-M   'P 1'
#
loop_
_entity.id
_entity.type
_entity.pdbx_description
1 polymer ?
#
loop_
_entity_poly.entity_id
_entity_poly.type
_entity_poly.pdbx_seq_one_letter_code
_entity_poly.pdbx_strand_id
1 'polypeptide(L)'
;MILSIVYLILFLAAGWLAARRTLPDASPAVLVPLGCGYGVSLLAALPALFALGLGFGKAAAVCAAVCVCGLILFLLHGPLPRPPRDADRGLMWLCLLPVLLVTGYLLHTHVLHQVDGALYTGQSCYGDLPMHLGFIQYIAQSGEFPPTYPLLGGEHRFGYPFLCETVSSIFCVLGADLRIACLLPVVPAFVSVFGMFWQLGRRVLGSAAKASLAFYLFFMGSGFGFVYFLNGSICFSEIFTGFYTTPTNYTVENIVWVNPIVDLMIPQRATLFGWCLLLPALYLLWQFCYEGKSRLWLPLALLVLPLPLLHTHSALALVLLCLVSGFYTLLHRPRTPTVLLPWLGIALVCGVAWLAQMLPTVLAQSVDGQNMLRLHFNWVNNTGDGTLKDNYFWFYVKNIGVVYLLLIPAFFHAAHRQRWLYGGGALIWALAEVVVFQPNTYDNNKLLYVWHMLGCLLAAQLILDVIARIRSFPLRALGLGCLCFAAMFGSVLTVGREIVSRYQHWSAGEAAMAEYILDNSSPDALFLTSDRHNEAVFSLAGRRILCGSGSYVYYHGMDYRQEYSAMCALYETPDEATLAAWGIDYVVFDSSVAAKFSADESWYAARYPLWYHNDVCRIYCIQP
;
A
#
# COMPACT_ATOMS: atom_id res chain seq x y z
N MET A 1 17.80 -5.20 16.51
CA MET A 1 18.25 -5.22 15.08
C MET A 1 18.62 -6.62 14.55
N ILE A 2 19.66 -7.30 15.06
CA ILE A 2 20.12 -8.60 14.49
C ILE A 2 18.99 -9.64 14.47
N LEU A 3 18.25 -9.75 15.58
CA LEU A 3 17.10 -10.66 15.69
C LEU A 3 16.05 -10.41 14.60
N SER A 4 15.72 -9.13 14.35
CA SER A 4 14.77 -8.71 13.30
C SER A 4 15.23 -9.12 11.90
N ILE A 5 16.53 -8.99 11.60
CA ILE A 5 17.11 -9.41 10.30
C ILE A 5 17.04 -10.94 10.16
N VAL A 6 17.44 -11.68 11.19
CA VAL A 6 17.37 -13.15 11.20
C VAL A 6 15.93 -13.63 11.05
N TYR A 7 14.99 -12.97 11.72
CA TYR A 7 13.57 -13.26 11.61
C TYR A 7 13.07 -13.06 10.18
N LEU A 8 13.39 -11.93 9.54
CA LEU A 8 13.03 -11.71 8.13
C LEU A 8 13.64 -12.78 7.21
N ILE A 9 14.92 -13.10 7.38
CA ILE A 9 15.61 -14.13 6.57
C ILE A 9 14.92 -15.49 6.71
N LEU A 10 14.48 -15.85 7.92
CA LEU A 10 13.75 -17.10 8.17
C LEU A 10 12.47 -17.18 7.32
N PHE A 11 11.66 -16.12 7.32
CA PHE A 11 10.42 -16.06 6.55
C PHE A 11 10.68 -16.02 5.03
N LEU A 12 11.71 -15.30 4.59
CA LEU A 12 12.11 -15.28 3.18
C LEU A 12 12.65 -16.65 2.71
N ALA A 13 13.37 -17.38 3.57
CA ALA A 13 13.83 -18.72 3.27
C ALA A 13 12.66 -19.72 3.11
N ALA A 14 11.67 -19.64 4.01
CA ALA A 14 10.44 -20.41 3.89
C ALA A 14 9.66 -20.04 2.61
N GLY A 15 9.55 -18.74 2.30
CA GLY A 15 8.92 -18.26 1.08
C GLY A 15 9.61 -18.75 -0.19
N TRP A 16 10.95 -18.71 -0.23
CA TRP A 16 11.75 -19.27 -1.32
C TRP A 16 11.52 -20.77 -1.50
N LEU A 17 11.53 -21.54 -0.41
CA LEU A 17 11.26 -22.99 -0.45
C LEU A 17 9.82 -23.29 -0.89
N ALA A 18 8.85 -22.50 -0.44
CA ALA A 18 7.45 -22.60 -0.88
C ALA A 18 7.36 -22.34 -2.39
N ALA A 19 8.00 -21.27 -2.89
CA ALA A 19 8.07 -20.99 -4.33
C ALA A 19 8.69 -22.15 -5.13
N ARG A 20 9.76 -22.78 -4.61
CA ARG A 20 10.40 -23.95 -5.25
C ARG A 20 9.49 -25.17 -5.29
N ARG A 21 8.67 -25.40 -4.26
CA ARG A 21 7.69 -26.49 -4.25
C ARG A 21 6.51 -26.21 -5.16
N THR A 22 6.04 -24.96 -5.19
CA THR A 22 4.96 -24.52 -6.06
C THR A 22 5.34 -24.64 -7.54
N LEU A 23 6.56 -24.24 -7.89
CA LEU A 23 7.09 -24.24 -9.26
C LEU A 23 8.49 -24.88 -9.32
N PRO A 24 8.59 -26.22 -9.32
CA PRO A 24 9.88 -26.92 -9.30
C PRO A 24 10.75 -26.64 -10.53
N ASP A 25 10.12 -26.31 -11.66
CA ASP A 25 10.78 -26.05 -12.95
C ASP A 25 11.03 -24.55 -13.19
N ALA A 26 10.79 -23.69 -12.19
CA ALA A 26 10.97 -22.26 -12.33
C ALA A 26 12.44 -21.84 -12.13
N SER A 27 12.88 -20.86 -12.92
CA SER A 27 14.20 -20.27 -12.77
C SER A 27 14.30 -19.41 -11.51
N PRO A 28 15.52 -19.10 -11.03
CA PRO A 28 15.71 -18.15 -9.93
C PRO A 28 15.08 -16.77 -10.18
N ALA A 29 14.96 -16.35 -11.45
CA ALA A 29 14.35 -15.07 -11.82
C ALA A 29 12.84 -15.02 -11.50
N VAL A 30 12.17 -16.17 -11.44
CA VAL A 30 10.78 -16.31 -10.97
C VAL A 30 10.75 -16.61 -9.48
N LEU A 31 11.61 -17.52 -9.02
CA LEU A 31 11.59 -18.02 -7.63
C LEU A 31 11.92 -16.92 -6.61
N VAL A 32 12.81 -15.98 -6.92
CA VAL A 32 13.19 -14.90 -5.97
C VAL A 32 11.98 -14.00 -5.69
N PRO A 33 11.37 -13.35 -6.68
CA PRO A 33 10.24 -12.46 -6.42
C PRO A 33 9.00 -13.21 -5.90
N LEU A 34 8.72 -14.43 -6.40
CA LEU A 34 7.63 -15.26 -5.87
C LEU A 34 7.88 -15.66 -4.41
N GLY A 35 9.14 -15.98 -4.08
CA GLY A 35 9.56 -16.32 -2.73
C GLY A 35 9.45 -15.13 -1.77
N CYS A 36 9.77 -13.92 -2.22
CA CYS A 36 9.49 -12.70 -1.46
C CYS A 36 7.99 -12.53 -1.18
N GLY A 37 7.12 -12.74 -2.19
CA GLY A 37 5.66 -12.71 -2.01
C GLY A 37 5.16 -13.72 -0.98
N TYR A 38 5.60 -14.98 -1.04
CA TYR A 38 5.27 -15.99 -0.02
C TYR A 38 5.84 -15.63 1.36
N GLY A 39 7.08 -15.15 1.42
CA GLY A 39 7.73 -14.79 2.68
C GLY A 39 7.00 -13.65 3.40
N VAL A 40 6.61 -12.60 2.66
CA VAL A 40 5.81 -11.49 3.18
C VAL A 40 4.40 -11.95 3.59
N SER A 41 3.77 -12.82 2.79
CA SER A 41 2.46 -13.40 3.14
C SER A 41 2.51 -14.18 4.45
N LEU A 42 3.52 -15.05 4.63
CA LEU A 42 3.74 -15.78 5.88
C LEU A 42 4.04 -14.83 7.05
N LEU A 43 4.82 -13.78 6.80
CA LEU A 43 5.19 -12.77 7.81
C LEU A 43 3.97 -11.95 8.27
N ALA A 44 3.01 -11.71 7.39
CA ALA A 44 1.74 -11.06 7.74
C ALA A 44 0.80 -12.03 8.48
N ALA A 45 0.69 -13.28 8.01
CA ALA A 45 -0.32 -14.20 8.50
C ALA A 45 0.04 -14.88 9.84
N LEU A 46 1.27 -15.40 9.98
CA LEU A 46 1.61 -16.27 11.12
C LEU A 46 1.71 -15.53 12.45
N PRO A 47 2.44 -14.39 12.56
CA PRO A 47 2.48 -13.65 13.82
C PRO A 47 1.09 -13.19 14.27
N ALA A 48 0.27 -12.70 13.33
CA ALA A 48 -1.12 -12.30 13.59
C ALA A 48 -1.99 -13.48 14.07
N LEU A 49 -1.85 -14.65 13.45
CA LEU A 49 -2.59 -15.85 13.86
C LEU A 49 -2.29 -16.24 15.31
N PHE A 50 -1.02 -16.23 15.71
CA PHE A 50 -0.66 -16.53 17.10
C PHE A 50 -1.03 -15.39 18.06
N ALA A 51 -1.01 -14.14 17.60
CA ALA A 51 -1.40 -12.99 18.39
C ALA A 51 -2.88 -13.01 18.81
N LEU A 52 -3.77 -13.64 18.02
CA LEU A 52 -5.18 -13.83 18.40
C LEU A 52 -5.37 -14.56 19.75
N GLY A 53 -4.43 -15.42 20.14
CA GLY A 53 -4.50 -16.16 21.41
C GLY A 53 -3.48 -15.72 22.47
N LEU A 54 -2.39 -15.07 22.07
CA LEU A 54 -1.26 -14.74 22.96
C LEU A 54 -1.04 -13.23 23.16
N GLY A 55 -1.81 -12.39 22.46
CA GLY A 55 -1.49 -10.98 22.27
C GLY A 55 -0.35 -10.77 21.27
N PHE A 56 -0.25 -9.56 20.73
CA PHE A 56 0.79 -9.17 19.78
C PHE A 56 2.11 -8.89 20.50
N GLY A 57 2.96 -9.91 20.64
CA GLY A 57 4.23 -9.76 21.36
C GLY A 57 5.27 -10.82 21.03
N LYS A 58 6.31 -10.89 21.86
CA LYS A 58 7.45 -11.81 21.65
C LYS A 58 7.01 -13.28 21.61
N ALA A 59 6.00 -13.66 22.39
CA ALA A 59 5.46 -15.03 22.39
C ALA A 59 4.87 -15.40 21.02
N ALA A 60 4.00 -14.56 20.45
CA ALA A 60 3.46 -14.76 19.11
C ALA A 60 4.57 -14.80 18.04
N ALA A 61 5.57 -13.93 18.15
CA ALA A 61 6.74 -13.94 17.26
C ALA A 61 7.50 -15.28 17.30
N VAL A 62 7.78 -15.80 18.51
CA VAL A 62 8.50 -17.07 18.69
C VAL A 62 7.68 -18.24 18.17
N CYS A 63 6.37 -18.30 18.47
CA CYS A 63 5.49 -19.34 17.92
C CYS A 63 5.44 -19.32 16.39
N ALA A 64 5.37 -18.13 15.80
CA ALA A 64 5.42 -17.96 14.35
C ALA A 64 6.77 -18.45 13.78
N ALA A 65 7.90 -18.10 14.38
CA ALA A 65 9.21 -18.58 13.97
C ALA A 65 9.34 -20.11 14.07
N VAL A 66 8.86 -20.74 15.16
CA VAL A 66 8.87 -22.21 15.32
C VAL A 66 8.02 -22.88 14.24
N CYS A 67 6.83 -22.33 13.96
CA CYS A 67 5.97 -22.81 12.88
C CYS A 67 6.67 -22.72 11.52
N VAL A 68 7.34 -21.60 11.23
CA VAL A 68 8.12 -21.41 10.00
C VAL A 68 9.30 -22.39 9.91
N CYS A 69 10.02 -22.63 11.01
CA CYS A 69 11.07 -23.66 11.06
C CYS A 69 10.51 -25.04 10.71
N GLY A 70 9.37 -25.43 11.29
CA GLY A 70 8.68 -26.68 10.96
C GLY A 70 8.27 -26.75 9.48
N LEU A 71 7.74 -25.65 8.94
CA LEU A 71 7.40 -25.53 7.53
C LEU A 71 8.64 -25.68 6.63
N ILE A 72 9.78 -25.07 6.98
CA ILE A 72 11.05 -25.22 6.25
C ILE A 72 11.47 -26.68 6.23
N LEU A 73 11.45 -27.36 7.38
CA LEU A 73 11.80 -28.79 7.47
C LEU A 73 10.89 -29.64 6.57
N PHE A 74 9.58 -29.37 6.57
CA PHE A 74 8.62 -30.02 5.67
C PHE A 74 8.91 -29.73 4.19
N LEU A 75 9.19 -28.47 3.83
CA LEU A 75 9.50 -28.06 2.45
C LEU A 75 10.91 -28.47 1.99
N LEU A 76 11.77 -28.96 2.88
CA LEU A 76 13.04 -29.60 2.57
C LEU A 76 12.90 -31.13 2.42
N HIS A 77 11.78 -31.72 2.86
CA HIS A 77 11.57 -33.15 2.79
C HIS A 77 11.33 -33.65 1.35
N GLY A 78 12.28 -34.40 0.79
CA GLY A 78 12.27 -34.90 -0.58
C GLY A 78 13.16 -34.10 -1.54
N PRO A 79 13.38 -34.62 -2.76
CA PRO A 79 14.31 -34.02 -3.71
C PRO A 79 13.82 -32.65 -4.20
N LEU A 80 14.72 -31.67 -4.24
CA LEU A 80 14.47 -30.33 -4.76
C LEU A 80 15.27 -30.14 -6.06
N PRO A 81 14.62 -30.23 -7.25
CA PRO A 81 15.30 -30.13 -8.54
C PRO A 81 16.12 -28.85 -8.69
N ARG A 82 17.28 -28.93 -9.34
CA ARG A 82 18.13 -27.75 -9.58
C ARG A 82 17.35 -26.75 -10.45
N PRO A 83 17.22 -25.47 -10.04
CA PRO A 83 16.52 -24.49 -10.85
C PRO A 83 17.17 -24.34 -12.24
N PRO A 84 16.39 -24.34 -13.32
CA PRO A 84 16.92 -24.13 -14.66
C PRO A 84 17.49 -22.71 -14.81
N ARG A 85 18.41 -22.56 -15.77
CA ARG A 85 18.88 -21.24 -16.18
C ARG A 85 17.82 -20.55 -17.02
N ASP A 86 17.71 -19.24 -16.84
CA ASP A 86 16.82 -18.38 -17.61
C ASP A 86 17.65 -17.52 -18.54
N ALA A 87 17.36 -17.60 -19.84
CA ALA A 87 18.03 -16.82 -20.86
C ALA A 87 17.73 -15.31 -20.72
N ASP A 88 16.54 -14.97 -20.21
CA ASP A 88 16.06 -13.58 -20.15
C ASP A 88 16.37 -12.91 -18.79
N ARG A 89 17.02 -13.62 -17.85
CA ARG A 89 17.36 -13.07 -16.52
C ARG A 89 18.15 -11.77 -16.59
N GLY A 90 19.05 -11.65 -17.56
CA GLY A 90 19.87 -10.45 -17.74
C GLY A 90 19.02 -9.25 -18.10
N LEU A 91 18.06 -9.45 -19.01
CA LEU A 91 17.13 -8.40 -19.43
C LEU A 91 16.14 -8.03 -18.31
N MET A 92 15.67 -9.00 -17.53
CA MET A 92 14.85 -8.73 -16.34
C MET A 92 15.60 -7.80 -15.38
N TRP A 93 16.80 -8.17 -14.96
CA TRP A 93 17.55 -7.35 -14.00
C TRP A 93 17.96 -5.99 -14.58
N LEU A 94 18.30 -5.92 -15.87
CA LEU A 94 18.54 -4.65 -16.55
C LEU A 94 17.28 -3.74 -16.53
N CYS A 95 16.09 -4.34 -16.62
CA CYS A 95 14.82 -3.62 -16.52
C CYS A 95 14.51 -3.18 -15.08
N LEU A 96 14.76 -4.03 -14.10
CA LEU A 96 14.34 -3.81 -12.70
C LEU A 96 15.32 -2.97 -11.89
N LEU A 97 16.63 -3.16 -12.07
CA LEU A 97 17.67 -2.54 -11.23
C LEU A 97 17.58 -1.01 -11.20
N PRO A 98 17.40 -0.28 -12.32
CA PRO A 98 17.30 1.18 -12.27
C PRO A 98 16.16 1.65 -11.37
N VAL A 99 14.99 1.02 -11.50
CA VAL A 99 13.79 1.37 -10.71
C VAL A 99 13.96 0.97 -9.25
N LEU A 100 14.58 -0.19 -8.96
CA LEU A 100 14.92 -0.61 -7.60
C LEU A 100 15.91 0.36 -6.93
N LEU A 101 16.92 0.85 -7.65
CA LEU A 101 17.90 1.79 -7.12
C LEU A 101 17.25 3.14 -6.77
N VAL A 102 16.42 3.68 -7.67
CA VAL A 102 15.66 4.90 -7.40
C VAL A 102 14.72 4.70 -6.21
N THR A 103 13.98 3.59 -6.18
CA THR A 103 13.10 3.25 -5.06
C THR A 103 13.89 3.15 -3.74
N GLY A 104 15.05 2.48 -3.75
CA GLY A 104 15.91 2.36 -2.56
C GLY A 104 16.44 3.71 -2.07
N TYR A 105 16.82 4.60 -2.98
CA TYR A 105 17.20 5.97 -2.64
C TYR A 105 16.03 6.74 -2.00
N LEU A 106 14.83 6.68 -2.61
CA LEU A 106 13.65 7.36 -2.08
C LEU A 106 13.23 6.79 -0.72
N LEU A 107 13.30 5.48 -0.51
CA LEU A 107 13.05 4.88 0.80
C LEU A 107 14.02 5.41 1.87
N HIS A 108 15.30 5.61 1.50
CA HIS A 108 16.28 6.18 2.41
C HIS A 108 15.98 7.63 2.80
N THR A 109 15.53 8.45 1.85
CA THR A 109 15.26 9.88 2.06
C THR A 109 13.85 10.19 2.57
N HIS A 110 12.87 9.29 2.35
CA HIS A 110 11.46 9.54 2.69
C HIS A 110 11.01 8.85 3.97
N VAL A 111 11.70 7.80 4.44
CA VAL A 111 11.32 7.09 5.67
C VAL A 111 12.24 7.52 6.81
N LEU A 112 11.73 8.42 7.66
CA LEU A 112 12.38 8.90 8.89
C LEU A 112 13.84 9.31 8.64
N HIS A 113 14.06 10.18 7.65
CA HIS A 113 15.41 10.62 7.30
C HIS A 113 15.90 11.67 8.30
N GLN A 114 16.83 11.28 9.17
CA GLN A 114 17.33 12.14 10.23
C GLN A 114 18.39 13.12 9.71
N VAL A 115 18.21 14.40 9.99
CA VAL A 115 19.21 15.46 9.72
C VAL A 115 19.22 16.43 10.91
N ASP A 116 20.38 16.57 11.56
CA ASP A 116 20.59 17.46 12.71
C ASP A 116 19.54 17.28 13.83
N GLY A 117 19.15 16.03 14.10
CA GLY A 117 18.15 15.68 15.11
C GLY A 117 16.69 15.82 14.65
N ALA A 118 16.42 16.58 13.59
CA ALA A 118 15.11 16.66 12.96
C ALA A 118 14.86 15.48 12.00
N LEU A 119 13.59 15.18 11.75
CA LEU A 119 13.16 14.09 10.88
C LEU A 119 12.50 14.64 9.62
N TYR A 120 13.07 14.26 8.47
CA TYR A 120 12.63 14.65 7.15
C TYR A 120 11.97 13.49 6.39
N THR A 121 11.17 13.89 5.40
CA THR A 121 10.50 13.02 4.44
C THR A 121 10.51 13.67 3.05
N GLY A 122 10.13 12.92 2.03
CA GLY A 122 9.66 13.50 0.77
C GLY A 122 8.16 13.78 0.79
N GLN A 123 7.73 14.61 -0.15
CA GLN A 123 6.37 15.16 -0.24
C GLN A 123 5.31 14.07 -0.31
N SER A 124 5.52 13.00 -1.07
CA SER A 124 4.55 11.91 -1.21
C SER A 124 4.21 11.24 0.12
N CYS A 125 5.18 11.14 1.02
CA CYS A 125 5.04 10.54 2.33
C CYS A 125 4.55 11.52 3.40
N TYR A 126 4.37 12.80 3.08
CA TYR A 126 4.03 13.82 4.06
C TYR A 126 2.67 13.57 4.73
N GLY A 127 1.71 13.09 3.95
CA GLY A 127 0.35 12.82 4.41
C GLY A 127 0.21 11.50 5.18
N ASP A 128 0.49 10.36 4.56
CA ASP A 128 0.09 9.05 5.10
C ASP A 128 1.11 8.42 6.05
N LEU A 129 2.41 8.72 5.89
CA LEU A 129 3.46 8.07 6.69
C LEU A 129 3.29 8.28 8.20
N PRO A 130 2.97 9.49 8.72
CA PRO A 130 2.75 9.71 10.15
C PRO A 130 1.70 8.78 10.75
N MET A 131 0.63 8.49 10.01
CA MET A 131 -0.42 7.58 10.44
C MET A 131 0.09 6.14 10.56
N HIS A 132 0.78 5.65 9.52
CA HIS A 132 1.33 4.30 9.50
C HIS A 132 2.35 4.08 10.62
N LEU A 133 3.23 5.07 10.86
CA LEU A 133 4.22 5.01 11.93
C LEU A 133 3.55 4.87 13.31
N GLY A 134 2.52 5.67 13.57
CA GLY A 134 1.78 5.61 14.83
C GLY A 134 1.10 4.26 15.05
N PHE A 135 0.47 3.68 14.01
CA PHE A 135 -0.12 2.33 14.11
C PHE A 135 0.92 1.24 14.36
N ILE A 136 2.07 1.29 13.66
CA ILE A 136 3.16 0.32 13.86
C ILE A 136 3.64 0.35 15.31
N GLN A 137 3.85 1.56 15.81
CA GLN A 137 4.40 1.78 17.15
C GLN A 137 3.37 1.46 18.23
N TYR A 138 2.09 1.72 18.00
CA TYR A 138 0.99 1.36 18.89
C TYR A 138 0.82 -0.17 19.00
N ILE A 139 0.67 -0.87 17.87
CA ILE A 139 0.48 -2.33 17.84
C ILE A 139 1.63 -3.06 18.52
N ALA A 140 2.86 -2.57 18.35
CA ALA A 140 4.04 -3.16 18.95
C ALA A 140 4.08 -3.03 20.49
N GLN A 141 3.38 -2.04 21.06
CA GLN A 141 3.47 -1.70 22.48
C GLN A 141 2.24 -2.09 23.29
N SER A 142 1.02 -1.92 22.74
CA SER A 142 -0.21 -2.30 23.44
C SER A 142 -0.28 -3.81 23.66
N GLY A 143 0.23 -4.58 22.71
CA GLY A 143 0.13 -6.04 22.72
C GLY A 143 -1.28 -6.58 22.49
N GLU A 144 -2.27 -5.70 22.29
CA GLU A 144 -3.65 -6.08 21.98
C GLU A 144 -3.78 -6.59 20.55
N PHE A 145 -4.55 -7.66 20.36
CA PHE A 145 -4.84 -8.19 19.02
C PHE A 145 -6.24 -8.84 18.93
N PRO A 146 -7.15 -8.36 18.05
CA PRO A 146 -7.01 -7.22 17.15
C PRO A 146 -6.77 -5.90 17.90
N PRO A 147 -6.00 -4.94 17.32
CA PRO A 147 -5.73 -3.68 17.98
C PRO A 147 -6.98 -2.83 18.09
N THR A 148 -7.11 -2.06 19.18
CA THR A 148 -8.06 -0.95 19.31
C THR A 148 -7.63 0.24 18.45
N TYR A 149 -8.55 1.11 18.05
CA TYR A 149 -8.23 2.24 17.15
C TYR A 149 -7.60 3.41 17.93
N PRO A 150 -6.29 3.72 17.75
CA PRO A 150 -5.56 4.60 18.66
C PRO A 150 -5.74 6.11 18.39
N LEU A 151 -6.40 6.46 17.28
CA LEU A 151 -6.64 7.86 16.88
C LEU A 151 -7.89 8.47 17.54
N LEU A 152 -8.63 7.69 18.34
CA LEU A 152 -9.80 8.17 19.08
C LEU A 152 -9.76 7.61 20.51
N GLY A 153 -10.16 8.43 21.48
CA GLY A 153 -10.16 8.05 22.90
C GLY A 153 -11.20 6.99 23.28
N GLY A 154 -12.31 6.90 22.51
CA GLY A 154 -13.38 5.93 22.75
C GLY A 154 -13.03 4.48 22.34
N GLU A 155 -13.92 3.55 22.68
CA GLU A 155 -13.81 2.14 22.26
C GLU A 155 -14.25 1.97 20.80
N HIS A 156 -13.30 2.22 19.90
CA HIS A 156 -13.52 2.14 18.46
C HIS A 156 -12.88 0.88 17.86
N ARG A 157 -13.61 0.22 16.95
CA ARG A 157 -13.09 -0.90 16.18
C ARG A 157 -12.06 -0.40 15.16
N PHE A 158 -11.04 -1.22 14.91
CA PHE A 158 -10.06 -0.93 13.86
C PHE A 158 -10.64 -1.28 12.48
N GLY A 159 -11.38 -0.33 11.90
CA GLY A 159 -12.07 -0.49 10.62
C GLY A 159 -11.19 -0.37 9.36
N TYR A 160 -9.90 -0.05 9.54
CA TYR A 160 -8.91 0.04 8.47
C TYR A 160 -8.09 -1.27 8.37
N PRO A 161 -7.71 -1.74 7.17
CA PRO A 161 -6.82 -2.91 7.02
C PRO A 161 -5.47 -2.71 7.72
N PHE A 162 -5.30 -3.28 8.91
CA PHE A 162 -4.14 -3.01 9.78
C PHE A 162 -3.00 -4.04 9.64
N LEU A 163 -3.22 -5.15 8.93
CA LEU A 163 -2.23 -6.23 8.89
C LEU A 163 -0.93 -5.78 8.21
N CYS A 164 -0.98 -4.78 7.32
CA CYS A 164 0.24 -4.20 6.73
C CYS A 164 1.15 -3.55 7.77
N GLU A 165 0.60 -3.06 8.88
CA GLU A 165 1.38 -2.47 9.97
C GLU A 165 1.98 -3.54 10.88
N THR A 166 1.28 -4.65 11.08
CA THR A 166 1.79 -5.78 11.89
C THR A 166 3.11 -6.34 11.34
N VAL A 167 3.29 -6.29 10.01
CA VAL A 167 4.51 -6.74 9.33
C VAL A 167 5.73 -5.93 9.77
N SER A 168 5.56 -4.63 10.08
CA SER A 168 6.62 -3.80 10.66
C SER A 168 6.65 -3.90 12.18
N SER A 169 5.49 -3.94 12.83
CA SER A 169 5.32 -3.92 14.29
C SER A 169 6.07 -5.07 14.95
N ILE A 170 6.08 -6.25 14.31
CA ILE A 170 6.83 -7.41 14.80
C ILE A 170 8.33 -7.12 14.93
N PHE A 171 8.90 -6.27 14.08
CA PHE A 171 10.31 -5.91 14.16
C PHE A 171 10.58 -4.93 15.30
N CYS A 172 9.64 -4.03 15.63
CA CYS A 172 9.71 -3.22 16.85
C CYS A 172 9.69 -4.12 18.10
N VAL A 173 8.79 -5.11 18.15
CA VAL A 173 8.72 -6.12 19.23
C VAL A 173 10.04 -6.90 19.39
N LEU A 174 10.75 -7.14 18.28
CA LEU A 174 12.06 -7.81 18.24
C LEU A 174 13.25 -6.84 18.46
N GLY A 175 12.99 -5.57 18.77
CA GLY A 175 14.00 -4.56 19.14
C GLY A 175 14.72 -3.93 17.94
N ALA A 176 14.05 -3.76 16.80
CA ALA A 176 14.46 -2.79 15.78
C ALA A 176 13.88 -1.41 16.12
N ASP A 177 14.61 -0.34 15.82
CA ASP A 177 14.04 1.00 15.81
C ASP A 177 12.96 1.11 14.71
N LEU A 178 12.09 2.11 14.87
CA LEU A 178 10.92 2.31 14.02
C LEU A 178 11.28 2.43 12.52
N ARG A 179 12.41 3.07 12.19
CA ARG A 179 12.85 3.23 10.81
C ARG A 179 13.27 1.89 10.20
N ILE A 180 14.12 1.12 10.89
CA ILE A 180 14.52 -0.21 10.42
C ILE A 180 13.31 -1.14 10.32
N ALA A 181 12.42 -1.13 11.32
CA ALA A 181 11.20 -1.92 11.32
C ALA A 181 10.31 -1.63 10.11
N CYS A 182 10.22 -0.36 9.69
CA CYS A 182 9.47 0.03 8.50
C CYS A 182 10.12 -0.41 7.19
N LEU A 183 11.45 -0.36 7.09
CA LEU A 183 12.20 -0.62 5.86
C LEU A 183 12.40 -2.12 5.58
N LEU A 184 12.63 -2.93 6.61
CA LEU A 184 12.91 -4.37 6.50
C LEU A 184 11.91 -5.13 5.62
N PRO A 185 10.59 -5.05 5.84
CA PRO A 185 9.62 -5.78 5.03
C PRO A 185 9.33 -5.15 3.66
N VAL A 186 9.63 -3.85 3.50
CA VAL A 186 9.37 -3.10 2.26
C VAL A 186 10.31 -3.54 1.14
N VAL A 187 11.58 -3.82 1.45
CA VAL A 187 12.58 -4.27 0.46
C VAL A 187 12.15 -5.54 -0.28
N PRO A 188 11.84 -6.68 0.39
CA PRO A 188 11.35 -7.86 -0.31
C PRO A 188 9.99 -7.64 -0.96
N ALA A 189 9.13 -6.76 -0.43
CA ALA A 189 7.86 -6.43 -1.07
C ALA A 189 8.06 -5.78 -2.45
N PHE A 190 8.98 -4.83 -2.59
CA PHE A 190 9.33 -4.24 -3.90
C PHE A 190 9.95 -5.24 -4.86
N VAL A 191 10.83 -6.14 -4.37
CA VAL A 191 11.38 -7.23 -5.18
C VAL A 191 10.26 -8.12 -5.73
N SER A 192 9.28 -8.48 -4.89
CA SER A 192 8.09 -9.23 -5.31
C SER A 192 7.28 -8.47 -6.35
N VAL A 193 6.91 -7.22 -6.09
CA VAL A 193 6.07 -6.41 -6.98
C VAL A 193 6.72 -6.24 -8.36
N PHE A 194 7.96 -5.74 -8.41
CA PHE A 194 8.63 -5.48 -9.68
C PHE A 194 8.95 -6.78 -10.42
N GLY A 195 9.47 -7.79 -9.71
CA GLY A 195 9.78 -9.10 -10.27
C GLY A 195 8.56 -9.83 -10.79
N MET A 196 7.49 -9.91 -10.01
CA MET A 196 6.29 -10.64 -10.41
C MET A 196 5.50 -9.95 -11.50
N PHE A 197 5.47 -8.61 -11.56
CA PHE A 197 4.87 -7.92 -12.72
C PHE A 197 5.63 -8.22 -14.01
N TRP A 198 6.96 -8.12 -13.99
CA TRP A 198 7.78 -8.45 -15.17
C TRP A 198 7.62 -9.92 -15.57
N GLN A 199 7.61 -10.84 -14.60
CA GLN A 199 7.42 -12.28 -14.86
C GLN A 199 6.03 -12.61 -15.38
N LEU A 200 4.99 -11.93 -14.87
CA LEU A 200 3.63 -12.02 -15.42
C LEU A 200 3.62 -11.56 -16.88
N GLY A 201 4.20 -10.39 -17.17
CA GLY A 201 4.32 -9.89 -18.55
C GLY A 201 5.10 -10.83 -19.46
N ARG A 202 6.23 -11.36 -19.00
CA ARG A 202 7.06 -12.31 -19.77
C ARG A 202 6.30 -13.57 -20.15
N ARG A 203 5.45 -14.06 -19.23
CA ARG A 203 4.67 -15.29 -19.38
C ARG A 203 3.42 -15.08 -20.22
N VAL A 204 2.69 -13.98 -20.02
CA VAL A 204 1.47 -13.63 -20.76
C VAL A 204 1.77 -13.23 -22.21
N LEU A 205 2.89 -12.51 -22.43
CA LEU A 205 3.24 -11.92 -23.72
C LEU A 205 4.26 -12.75 -24.52
N GLY A 206 4.89 -13.74 -23.88
CA GLY A 206 5.86 -14.62 -24.53
C GLY A 206 7.17 -13.94 -24.95
N SER A 207 7.41 -12.68 -24.56
CA SER A 207 8.59 -11.90 -24.95
C SER A 207 9.09 -11.04 -23.80
N ALA A 208 10.40 -11.08 -23.56
CA ALA A 208 11.07 -10.26 -22.56
C ALA A 208 11.09 -8.76 -22.91
N ALA A 209 11.13 -8.43 -24.21
CA ALA A 209 11.01 -7.05 -24.67
C ALA A 209 9.62 -6.48 -24.38
N LYS A 210 8.55 -7.25 -24.69
CA LYS A 210 7.17 -6.86 -24.39
C LYS A 210 6.93 -6.70 -22.89
N ALA A 211 7.47 -7.62 -22.09
CA ALA A 211 7.42 -7.53 -20.63
C ALA A 211 8.11 -6.27 -20.10
N SER A 212 9.29 -5.93 -20.64
CA SER A 212 10.06 -4.76 -20.21
C SER A 212 9.36 -3.45 -20.60
N LEU A 213 8.78 -3.37 -21.80
CA LEU A 213 7.98 -2.18 -22.16
C LEU A 213 6.73 -2.07 -21.27
N ALA A 214 6.02 -3.16 -21.01
CA ALA A 214 4.87 -3.14 -20.12
C ALA A 214 5.25 -2.70 -18.70
N PHE A 215 6.40 -3.16 -18.20
CA PHE A 215 6.98 -2.74 -16.93
C PHE A 215 7.12 -1.22 -16.83
N TYR A 216 7.78 -0.61 -17.81
CA TYR A 216 7.95 0.85 -17.82
C TYR A 216 6.66 1.61 -18.10
N LEU A 217 5.78 1.11 -18.98
CA LEU A 217 4.47 1.72 -19.22
C LEU A 217 3.59 1.73 -17.97
N PHE A 218 3.77 0.78 -17.06
CA PHE A 218 3.05 0.77 -15.80
C PHE A 218 3.75 1.62 -14.73
N PHE A 219 4.99 1.29 -14.36
CA PHE A 219 5.66 1.95 -13.23
C PHE A 219 6.18 3.36 -13.52
N MET A 220 6.48 3.65 -14.78
CA MET A 220 6.91 4.97 -15.25
C MET A 220 5.90 5.59 -16.21
N GLY A 221 4.70 5.01 -16.34
CA GLY A 221 3.65 5.55 -17.19
C GLY A 221 3.06 6.84 -16.64
N SER A 222 2.64 7.73 -17.52
CA SER A 222 1.92 8.96 -17.20
C SER A 222 1.05 9.39 -18.38
N GLY A 223 0.02 10.19 -18.08
CA GLY A 223 -0.73 10.90 -19.09
C GLY A 223 0.00 12.12 -19.67
N PHE A 224 -0.77 12.99 -20.32
CA PHE A 224 -0.30 14.20 -20.97
C PHE A 224 -0.28 15.43 -20.04
N GLY A 225 -0.37 15.23 -18.72
CA GLY A 225 -0.40 16.33 -17.75
C GLY A 225 0.81 17.27 -17.82
N PHE A 226 1.96 16.80 -18.30
CA PHE A 226 3.16 17.64 -18.47
C PHE A 226 2.95 18.80 -19.45
N VAL A 227 2.02 18.67 -20.41
CA VAL A 227 1.74 19.73 -21.41
C VAL A 227 1.21 20.99 -20.75
N TYR A 228 0.51 20.86 -19.62
CA TYR A 228 -0.04 21.98 -18.86
C TYR A 228 1.05 22.86 -18.21
N PHE A 229 2.28 22.34 -18.11
CA PHE A 229 3.44 23.06 -17.59
C PHE A 229 4.32 23.67 -18.69
N LEU A 230 3.96 23.47 -19.98
CA LEU A 230 4.72 24.00 -21.10
C LEU A 230 4.24 25.38 -21.56
N ASN A 231 2.95 25.70 -21.40
CA ASN A 231 2.32 26.92 -21.94
C ASN A 231 1.34 27.61 -20.96
N GLY A 232 1.62 27.54 -19.65
CA GLY A 232 0.70 28.02 -18.60
C GLY A 232 1.14 29.28 -17.85
N SER A 233 0.32 29.68 -16.87
CA SER A 233 0.63 30.67 -15.82
C SER A 233 1.60 30.15 -14.74
N ILE A 234 1.99 28.88 -14.83
CA ILE A 234 2.79 28.12 -13.87
C ILE A 234 4.15 27.88 -14.50
N CYS A 235 5.21 28.20 -13.77
CA CYS A 235 6.57 27.96 -14.23
C CYS A 235 6.90 26.46 -14.21
N PHE A 236 7.60 25.94 -15.21
CA PHE A 236 8.09 24.56 -15.22
C PHE A 236 8.90 24.20 -13.96
N SER A 237 9.58 25.18 -13.35
CA SER A 237 10.32 25.00 -12.10
C SER A 237 9.43 24.65 -10.90
N GLU A 238 8.15 25.04 -10.92
CA GLU A 238 7.17 24.73 -9.87
C GLU A 238 6.87 23.24 -9.76
N ILE A 239 7.21 22.45 -10.78
CA ILE A 239 7.17 20.99 -10.69
C ILE A 239 8.08 20.48 -9.56
N PHE A 240 9.21 21.15 -9.31
CA PHE A 240 10.22 20.72 -8.35
C PHE A 240 10.14 21.47 -7.02
N THR A 241 9.43 22.60 -6.97
CA THR A 241 9.37 23.48 -5.78
C THR A 241 7.99 23.58 -5.15
N GLY A 242 6.91 23.32 -5.90
CA GLY A 242 5.54 23.44 -5.40
C GLY A 242 4.99 22.16 -4.78
N PHE A 243 3.98 22.31 -3.92
CA PHE A 243 3.32 21.22 -3.22
C PHE A 243 2.20 20.62 -4.09
N TYR A 244 2.39 19.37 -4.51
CA TYR A 244 1.53 18.60 -5.43
C TYR A 244 1.17 19.35 -6.72
N THR A 245 2.15 20.05 -7.29
CA THR A 245 2.09 20.73 -8.59
C THR A 245 2.85 19.95 -9.64
N THR A 246 2.44 18.71 -9.92
CA THR A 246 3.19 17.81 -10.80
C THR A 246 2.42 17.33 -12.02
N PRO A 247 3.11 16.90 -13.09
CA PRO A 247 2.49 16.36 -14.31
C PRO A 247 1.61 15.12 -14.13
N THR A 248 1.64 14.48 -12.97
CA THR A 248 0.82 13.29 -12.64
C THR A 248 -0.13 13.55 -11.45
N ASN A 249 0.08 14.63 -10.71
CA ASN A 249 -0.79 15.09 -9.64
C ASN A 249 -0.84 16.61 -9.67
N TYR A 250 -1.92 17.15 -10.25
CA TYR A 250 -2.24 18.57 -10.24
C TYR A 250 -3.77 18.73 -10.35
N THR A 251 -4.41 18.79 -9.18
CA THR A 251 -5.88 18.69 -9.04
C THR A 251 -6.64 19.87 -9.63
N VAL A 252 -6.01 21.06 -9.71
CA VAL A 252 -6.58 22.27 -10.33
C VAL A 252 -6.96 22.00 -11.79
N GLU A 253 -6.10 21.30 -12.52
CA GLU A 253 -6.34 20.89 -13.92
C GLU A 253 -6.90 19.46 -14.02
N ASN A 254 -7.44 18.92 -12.93
CA ASN A 254 -7.99 17.56 -12.87
C ASN A 254 -7.02 16.47 -13.36
N ILE A 255 -5.72 16.65 -13.07
CA ILE A 255 -4.67 15.66 -13.26
C ILE A 255 -4.49 14.93 -11.92
N VAL A 256 -4.82 13.65 -11.90
CA VAL A 256 -5.01 12.85 -10.68
C VAL A 256 -4.46 11.43 -10.80
N TRP A 257 -3.89 11.08 -11.96
CA TRP A 257 -3.28 9.78 -12.20
C TRP A 257 -1.79 9.79 -11.90
N VAL A 258 -1.51 9.52 -10.63
CA VAL A 258 -0.21 9.68 -9.99
C VAL A 258 0.79 8.58 -10.37
N ASN A 259 2.06 8.77 -10.06
CA ASN A 259 3.05 7.73 -10.34
C ASN A 259 2.90 6.55 -9.35
N PRO A 260 2.85 5.28 -9.81
CA PRO A 260 2.66 4.12 -8.93
C PRO A 260 3.77 3.89 -7.90
N ILE A 261 4.99 4.33 -8.19
CA ILE A 261 6.13 4.17 -7.27
C ILE A 261 6.02 5.21 -6.18
N VAL A 262 6.12 6.48 -6.57
CA VAL A 262 6.41 7.54 -5.60
C VAL A 262 5.16 8.06 -4.91
N ASP A 263 3.99 8.01 -5.53
CA ASP A 263 2.76 8.54 -4.95
C ASP A 263 1.77 7.43 -4.49
N LEU A 264 2.07 6.15 -4.76
CA LEU A 264 1.28 5.01 -4.28
C LEU A 264 2.08 4.07 -3.39
N MET A 265 3.04 3.30 -3.91
CA MET A 265 3.65 2.21 -3.14
C MET A 265 4.58 2.67 -2.02
N ILE A 266 5.32 3.77 -2.22
CA ILE A 266 6.19 4.33 -1.18
C ILE A 266 5.36 4.90 0.00
N PRO A 267 4.38 5.81 -0.23
CA PRO A 267 3.61 6.40 0.85
C PRO A 267 2.49 5.47 1.39
N GLN A 268 1.80 4.74 0.53
CA GLN A 268 0.67 3.87 0.91
C GLN A 268 1.15 2.42 1.11
N ARG A 269 1.55 2.12 2.34
CA ARG A 269 2.09 0.79 2.71
C ARG A 269 1.13 -0.35 2.38
N ALA A 270 -0.16 -0.16 2.62
CA ALA A 270 -1.20 -1.15 2.28
C ALA A 270 -1.17 -1.52 0.78
N THR A 271 -0.99 -0.54 -0.12
CA THR A 271 -0.92 -0.79 -1.56
C THR A 271 0.29 -1.65 -1.92
N LEU A 272 1.47 -1.34 -1.39
CA LEU A 272 2.69 -2.12 -1.62
C LEU A 272 2.53 -3.57 -1.17
N PHE A 273 2.07 -3.80 0.06
CA PHE A 273 1.91 -5.16 0.60
C PHE A 273 0.76 -5.92 -0.07
N GLY A 274 -0.31 -5.24 -0.46
CA GLY A 274 -1.37 -5.81 -1.29
C GLY A 274 -0.86 -6.29 -2.64
N TRP A 275 -0.08 -5.47 -3.35
CA TRP A 275 0.48 -5.82 -4.65
C TRP A 275 1.59 -6.87 -4.57
N CYS A 276 2.34 -6.90 -3.47
CA CYS A 276 3.33 -7.93 -3.16
C CYS A 276 2.73 -9.35 -3.19
N LEU A 277 1.44 -9.49 -2.85
CA LEU A 277 0.71 -10.75 -2.90
C LEU A 277 -0.13 -10.88 -4.18
N LEU A 278 -0.77 -9.79 -4.63
CA LEU A 278 -1.63 -9.79 -5.82
C LEU A 278 -0.86 -10.21 -7.07
N LEU A 279 0.30 -9.63 -7.35
CA LEU A 279 1.04 -9.92 -8.58
C LEU A 279 1.53 -11.38 -8.67
N PRO A 280 2.13 -11.98 -7.63
CA PRO A 280 2.38 -13.40 -7.63
C PRO A 280 1.08 -14.24 -7.70
N ALA A 281 -0.02 -13.80 -7.09
CA ALA A 281 -1.31 -14.46 -7.23
C ALA A 281 -1.81 -14.44 -8.68
N LEU A 282 -1.67 -13.33 -9.42
CA LEU A 282 -2.02 -13.24 -10.84
C LEU A 282 -1.11 -14.11 -11.71
N TYR A 283 0.18 -14.21 -11.38
CA TYR A 283 1.10 -15.12 -12.04
C TYR A 283 0.72 -16.60 -11.86
N LEU A 284 0.31 -16.98 -10.65
CA LEU A 284 -0.17 -18.34 -10.35
C LEU A 284 -1.56 -18.59 -10.97
N LEU A 285 -2.46 -17.61 -10.90
CA LEU A 285 -3.80 -17.64 -11.52
C LEU A 285 -3.67 -17.86 -13.03
N TRP A 286 -2.72 -17.19 -13.69
CA TRP A 286 -2.49 -17.38 -15.12
C TRP A 286 -2.14 -18.82 -15.45
N GLN A 287 -1.23 -19.41 -14.68
CA GLN A 287 -0.84 -20.81 -14.87
C GLN A 287 -1.94 -21.79 -14.50
N PHE A 288 -2.67 -21.52 -13.42
CA PHE A 288 -3.78 -22.32 -12.93
C PHE A 288 -4.91 -22.38 -13.96
N CYS A 289 -5.38 -21.23 -14.41
CA CYS A 289 -6.52 -21.08 -15.31
C CYS A 289 -6.15 -21.30 -16.78
N TYR A 290 -5.24 -20.48 -17.31
CA TYR A 290 -5.01 -20.39 -18.75
C TYR A 290 -3.97 -21.41 -19.27
N GLU A 291 -3.03 -21.84 -18.43
CA GLU A 291 -2.12 -22.96 -18.75
C GLU A 291 -2.61 -24.31 -18.23
N GLY A 292 -3.70 -24.33 -17.46
CA GLY A 292 -4.35 -25.55 -17.02
C GLY A 292 -3.64 -26.31 -15.90
N LYS A 293 -2.79 -25.64 -15.12
CA LYS A 293 -2.07 -26.26 -14.00
C LYS A 293 -2.94 -26.28 -12.74
N SER A 294 -3.99 -27.11 -12.73
CA SER A 294 -4.98 -27.20 -11.65
C SER A 294 -4.37 -27.36 -10.25
N ARG A 295 -3.21 -28.01 -10.13
CA ARG A 295 -2.49 -28.21 -8.84
C ARG A 295 -2.12 -26.92 -8.10
N LEU A 296 -2.09 -25.78 -8.79
CA LEU A 296 -1.67 -24.49 -8.23
C LEU A 296 -2.75 -23.82 -7.36
N TRP A 297 -3.95 -24.40 -7.27
CA TRP A 297 -5.06 -23.82 -6.52
C TRP A 297 -4.73 -23.60 -5.03
N LEU A 298 -4.10 -24.59 -4.39
CA LEU A 298 -3.77 -24.51 -2.97
C LEU A 298 -2.61 -23.55 -2.70
N PRO A 299 -1.48 -23.60 -3.42
CA PRO A 299 -0.44 -22.58 -3.31
C PRO A 299 -0.94 -21.14 -3.56
N LEU A 300 -1.88 -20.96 -4.49
CA LEU A 300 -2.53 -19.68 -4.74
C LEU A 300 -3.38 -19.25 -3.55
N ALA A 301 -4.24 -20.13 -3.02
CA ALA A 301 -5.08 -19.84 -1.86
C ALA A 301 -4.26 -19.47 -0.63
N LEU A 302 -3.22 -20.26 -0.31
CA LEU A 302 -2.33 -20.02 0.83
C LEU A 302 -1.58 -18.69 0.73
N LEU A 303 -1.14 -18.28 -0.47
CA LEU A 303 -0.47 -17.01 -0.70
C LEU A 303 -1.34 -15.81 -0.32
N VAL A 304 -2.65 -15.89 -0.56
CA VAL A 304 -3.56 -14.73 -0.47
C VAL A 304 -4.44 -14.75 0.78
N LEU A 305 -4.21 -15.68 1.72
CA LEU A 305 -4.94 -15.72 2.98
C LEU A 305 -4.95 -14.38 3.75
N PRO A 306 -3.83 -13.64 3.90
CA PRO A 306 -3.82 -12.37 4.62
C PRO A 306 -4.25 -11.16 3.75
N LEU A 307 -4.57 -11.37 2.47
CA LEU A 307 -4.74 -10.28 1.50
C LEU A 307 -5.82 -9.25 1.87
N PRO A 308 -7.00 -9.61 2.42
CA PRO A 308 -8.03 -8.63 2.74
C PRO A 308 -7.61 -7.65 3.84
N LEU A 309 -6.97 -8.14 4.91
CA LEU A 309 -6.48 -7.29 6.00
C LEU A 309 -5.16 -6.57 5.66
N LEU A 310 -4.44 -7.01 4.63
CA LEU A 310 -3.32 -6.26 4.07
C LEU A 310 -3.80 -5.13 3.14
N HIS A 311 -4.74 -5.45 2.24
CA HIS A 311 -5.28 -4.51 1.26
C HIS A 311 -6.57 -5.01 0.61
N THR A 312 -7.73 -4.54 1.11
CA THR A 312 -9.07 -4.93 0.65
C THR A 312 -9.27 -4.75 -0.86
N HIS A 313 -8.77 -3.68 -1.48
CA HIS A 313 -8.90 -3.47 -2.93
C HIS A 313 -8.18 -4.54 -3.75
N SER A 314 -7.01 -5.01 -3.29
CA SER A 314 -6.29 -6.11 -3.96
C SER A 314 -7.04 -7.43 -3.83
N ALA A 315 -7.68 -7.67 -2.67
CA ALA A 315 -8.52 -8.84 -2.48
C ALA A 315 -9.74 -8.82 -3.42
N LEU A 316 -10.45 -7.68 -3.51
CA LEU A 316 -11.58 -7.50 -4.43
C LEU A 316 -11.16 -7.66 -5.90
N ALA A 317 -10.05 -7.04 -6.31
CA ALA A 317 -9.51 -7.18 -7.66
C ALA A 317 -9.22 -8.65 -8.00
N LEU A 318 -8.61 -9.40 -7.06
CA LEU A 318 -8.36 -10.83 -7.25
C LEU A 318 -9.65 -11.63 -7.38
N VAL A 319 -10.69 -11.34 -6.58
CA VAL A 319 -12.00 -12.00 -6.70
C VAL A 319 -12.59 -11.81 -8.09
N LEU A 320 -12.61 -10.57 -8.59
CA LEU A 320 -13.17 -10.25 -9.92
C LEU A 320 -12.38 -10.94 -11.04
N LEU A 321 -11.05 -10.98 -10.94
CA LEU A 321 -10.19 -11.70 -11.88
C LEU A 321 -10.40 -13.22 -11.81
N CYS A 322 -10.58 -13.78 -10.61
CA CYS A 322 -10.92 -15.18 -10.41
C CYS A 322 -12.31 -15.53 -10.97
N LEU A 323 -13.31 -14.65 -10.84
CA LEU A 323 -14.65 -14.88 -11.40
C LEU A 323 -14.62 -15.00 -12.93
N VAL A 324 -13.98 -14.05 -13.62
CA VAL A 324 -13.84 -14.08 -15.08
C VAL A 324 -12.99 -15.28 -15.53
N SER A 325 -11.93 -15.60 -14.81
CA SER A 325 -11.08 -16.76 -15.07
C SER A 325 -11.81 -18.10 -14.83
N GLY A 326 -12.66 -18.17 -13.81
CA GLY A 326 -13.52 -19.32 -13.53
C GLY A 326 -14.55 -19.52 -14.64
N PHE A 327 -15.18 -18.43 -15.10
CA PHE A 327 -16.10 -18.48 -16.24
C PHE A 327 -15.40 -18.91 -17.53
N TYR A 328 -14.19 -18.40 -17.81
CA TYR A 328 -13.35 -18.90 -18.90
C TYR A 328 -13.13 -20.41 -18.80
N THR A 329 -12.80 -20.91 -17.61
CA THR A 329 -12.59 -22.35 -17.36
C THR A 329 -13.86 -23.15 -17.66
N LEU A 330 -15.03 -22.70 -17.19
CA LEU A 330 -16.32 -23.37 -17.41
C LEU A 330 -16.72 -23.46 -18.90
N LEU A 331 -16.34 -22.46 -19.68
CA LEU A 331 -16.66 -22.38 -21.11
C LEU A 331 -15.66 -23.13 -22.00
N HIS A 332 -14.37 -23.13 -21.65
CA HIS A 332 -13.30 -23.55 -22.56
C HIS A 332 -12.49 -24.75 -22.09
N ARG A 333 -12.75 -25.28 -20.88
CA ARG A 333 -12.03 -26.43 -20.32
C ARG A 333 -13.01 -27.58 -20.05
N PRO A 334 -12.52 -28.84 -20.04
CA PRO A 334 -13.36 -29.98 -19.67
C PRO A 334 -13.99 -29.79 -18.29
N ARG A 335 -15.29 -30.11 -18.18
CA ARG A 335 -16.06 -30.01 -16.93
C ARG A 335 -15.82 -31.23 -16.04
N THR A 336 -14.55 -31.53 -15.76
CA THR A 336 -14.16 -32.64 -14.90
C THR A 336 -13.97 -32.15 -13.45
N PRO A 337 -14.14 -33.03 -12.45
CA PRO A 337 -13.85 -32.68 -11.06
C PRO A 337 -12.42 -32.15 -10.86
N THR A 338 -11.44 -32.69 -11.59
CA THR A 338 -10.04 -32.25 -11.55
C THR A 338 -9.79 -30.82 -12.03
N VAL A 339 -10.73 -30.23 -12.78
CA VAL A 339 -10.66 -28.85 -13.28
C VAL A 339 -11.55 -27.93 -12.45
N LEU A 340 -12.72 -28.39 -12.02
CA LEU A 340 -13.71 -27.55 -11.32
C LEU A 340 -13.57 -27.54 -9.79
N LEU A 341 -13.27 -28.69 -9.16
CA LEU A 341 -13.09 -28.75 -7.70
C LEU A 341 -11.99 -27.80 -7.19
N PRO A 342 -10.85 -27.60 -7.89
CA PRO A 342 -9.85 -26.62 -7.49
C PRO A 342 -10.39 -25.18 -7.34
N TRP A 343 -11.32 -24.76 -8.20
CA TRP A 343 -11.96 -23.44 -8.08
C TRP A 343 -12.83 -23.35 -6.82
N LEU A 344 -13.60 -24.41 -6.53
CA LEU A 344 -14.38 -24.52 -5.30
C LEU A 344 -13.47 -24.54 -4.06
N GLY A 345 -12.31 -25.21 -4.15
CA GLY A 345 -11.30 -25.22 -3.10
C GLY A 345 -10.75 -23.84 -2.79
N ILE A 346 -10.40 -23.04 -3.80
CA ILE A 346 -9.98 -21.64 -3.63
C ILE A 346 -11.11 -20.83 -2.97
N ALA A 347 -12.33 -20.93 -3.52
CA ALA A 347 -13.47 -20.17 -3.03
C ALA A 347 -13.81 -20.51 -1.56
N LEU A 348 -13.75 -21.79 -1.19
CA LEU A 348 -14.02 -22.24 0.17
C LEU A 348 -12.93 -21.79 1.15
N VAL A 349 -11.65 -22.08 0.84
CA VAL A 349 -10.53 -21.76 1.73
C VAL A 349 -10.40 -20.26 1.92
N CYS A 350 -10.37 -19.49 0.83
CA CYS A 350 -10.28 -18.03 0.91
C CYS A 350 -11.58 -17.43 1.47
N GLY A 351 -12.76 -17.89 1.02
CA GLY A 351 -14.04 -17.35 1.47
C GLY A 351 -14.24 -17.46 2.97
N VAL A 352 -13.98 -18.64 3.56
CA VAL A 352 -14.08 -18.85 5.01
C VAL A 352 -13.06 -18.01 5.76
N ALA A 353 -11.78 -18.05 5.34
CA ALA A 353 -10.71 -17.33 6.03
C ALA A 353 -10.91 -15.80 5.95
N TRP A 354 -11.28 -15.29 4.79
CA TRP A 354 -11.48 -13.85 4.57
C TRP A 354 -12.72 -13.34 5.27
N LEU A 355 -13.82 -14.12 5.29
CA LEU A 355 -15.01 -13.75 6.05
C LEU A 355 -14.70 -13.68 7.55
N ALA A 356 -14.00 -14.67 8.09
CA ALA A 356 -13.59 -14.66 9.50
C ALA A 356 -12.69 -13.47 9.86
N GLN A 357 -11.78 -13.08 8.96
CA GLN A 357 -10.90 -11.92 9.13
C GLN A 357 -11.66 -10.58 9.05
N MET A 358 -12.55 -10.44 8.08
CA MET A 358 -13.16 -9.16 7.72
C MET A 358 -14.43 -8.85 8.51
N LEU A 359 -15.19 -9.88 8.91
CA LEU A 359 -16.47 -9.71 9.60
C LEU A 359 -16.37 -8.85 10.87
N PRO A 360 -15.41 -9.07 11.79
CA PRO A 360 -15.31 -8.27 13.02
C PRO A 360 -14.65 -6.89 12.85
N THR A 361 -14.07 -6.61 11.67
CA THR A 361 -13.21 -5.45 11.45
C THR A 361 -13.74 -4.58 10.31
N VAL A 362 -13.21 -4.75 9.10
CA VAL A 362 -13.46 -3.90 7.93
C VAL A 362 -14.91 -3.98 7.47
N LEU A 363 -15.55 -5.16 7.47
CA LEU A 363 -16.95 -5.29 7.06
C LEU A 363 -17.89 -4.67 8.09
N ALA A 364 -17.63 -4.89 9.38
CA ALA A 364 -18.39 -4.23 10.44
C ALA A 364 -18.31 -2.70 10.31
N GLN A 365 -17.10 -2.16 10.12
CA GLN A 365 -16.93 -0.72 9.89
C GLN A 365 -17.58 -0.26 8.57
N SER A 366 -17.54 -1.06 7.51
CA SER A 366 -18.14 -0.68 6.23
C SER A 366 -19.67 -0.55 6.30
N VAL A 367 -20.30 -1.31 7.21
CA VAL A 367 -21.74 -1.26 7.46
C VAL A 367 -22.11 -0.11 8.40
N ASP A 368 -21.33 0.08 9.46
CA ASP A 368 -21.59 1.14 10.46
C ASP A 368 -21.13 2.53 10.00
N GLY A 369 -20.13 2.57 9.10
CA GLY A 369 -19.42 3.77 8.67
C GLY A 369 -20.19 4.59 7.65
N GLN A 370 -20.14 5.92 7.82
CA GLN A 370 -20.80 6.84 6.91
C GLN A 370 -20.12 6.85 5.53
N ASN A 371 -20.92 6.82 4.45
CA ASN A 371 -20.48 6.99 3.07
C ASN A 371 -19.43 5.97 2.55
N MET A 372 -19.30 4.80 3.19
CA MET A 372 -18.37 3.72 2.79
C MET A 372 -18.67 3.14 1.42
N LEU A 373 -19.90 2.67 1.20
CA LEU A 373 -20.32 2.05 -0.07
C LEU A 373 -21.43 2.88 -0.70
N ARG A 374 -21.16 3.48 -1.85
CA ARG A 374 -22.16 4.29 -2.57
C ARG A 374 -22.03 4.18 -4.08
N LEU A 375 -23.16 4.36 -4.76
CA LEU A 375 -23.18 4.51 -6.21
C LEU A 375 -22.64 5.88 -6.59
N HIS A 376 -21.74 5.91 -7.56
CA HIS A 376 -21.12 7.12 -8.05
C HIS A 376 -20.58 6.90 -9.45
N PHE A 377 -20.84 7.82 -10.38
CA PHE A 377 -20.42 7.67 -11.77
C PHE A 377 -19.15 8.49 -12.07
N ASN A 378 -18.20 7.86 -12.77
CA ASN A 378 -16.98 8.47 -13.34
C ASN A 378 -15.95 8.89 -12.28
N TRP A 379 -15.62 7.95 -11.39
CA TRP A 379 -14.52 8.03 -10.42
C TRP A 379 -14.40 9.41 -9.72
N VAL A 380 -13.32 10.18 -9.95
CA VAL A 380 -13.10 11.51 -9.35
C VAL A 380 -13.40 12.68 -10.29
N ASN A 381 -13.81 12.37 -11.53
CA ASN A 381 -14.12 13.36 -12.55
C ASN A 381 -15.53 13.96 -12.37
N ASN A 382 -16.22 13.62 -11.29
CA ASN A 382 -17.54 14.13 -10.95
C ASN A 382 -17.44 15.32 -9.99
N THR A 383 -18.31 16.31 -10.14
CA THR A 383 -18.40 17.52 -9.30
C THR A 383 -19.35 17.38 -8.11
N GLY A 384 -20.09 16.27 -8.02
CA GLY A 384 -21.05 15.97 -6.95
C GLY A 384 -22.48 16.43 -7.21
N ASP A 385 -22.69 17.29 -8.21
CA ASP A 385 -24.00 17.75 -8.69
C ASP A 385 -24.50 16.98 -9.94
N GLY A 386 -23.81 15.89 -10.29
CA GLY A 386 -24.11 15.08 -11.48
C GLY A 386 -23.44 15.56 -12.76
N THR A 387 -22.66 16.65 -12.73
CA THR A 387 -21.83 17.09 -13.86
C THR A 387 -20.41 16.54 -13.78
N LEU A 388 -19.66 16.64 -14.89
CA LEU A 388 -18.28 16.18 -15.00
C LEU A 388 -17.33 17.37 -15.09
N LYS A 389 -16.17 17.29 -14.43
CA LYS A 389 -15.11 18.31 -14.50
C LYS A 389 -14.52 18.39 -15.91
N ASP A 390 -14.19 17.24 -16.48
CA ASP A 390 -13.79 17.08 -17.88
C ASP A 390 -14.75 16.17 -18.64
N ASN A 391 -14.72 16.27 -19.97
CA ASN A 391 -15.30 15.23 -20.82
C ASN A 391 -14.75 13.84 -20.44
N TYR A 392 -15.64 12.85 -20.38
CA TYR A 392 -15.33 11.47 -19.98
C TYR A 392 -14.06 10.90 -20.63
N PHE A 393 -13.96 10.98 -21.95
CA PHE A 393 -12.82 10.39 -22.67
C PHE A 393 -11.56 11.23 -22.50
N TRP A 394 -11.71 12.55 -22.53
CA TRP A 394 -10.58 13.45 -22.34
C TRP A 394 -9.95 13.30 -20.96
N PHE A 395 -10.76 13.13 -19.91
CA PHE A 395 -10.28 12.86 -18.56
C PHE A 395 -9.28 11.71 -18.54
N TYR A 396 -9.67 10.55 -19.09
CA TYR A 396 -8.81 9.36 -19.15
C TYR A 396 -7.63 9.52 -20.10
N VAL A 397 -7.79 10.18 -21.26
CA VAL A 397 -6.68 10.46 -22.19
C VAL A 397 -5.65 11.38 -21.53
N LYS A 398 -6.09 12.44 -20.87
CA LYS A 398 -5.23 13.39 -20.16
C LYS A 398 -4.45 12.72 -19.04
N ASN A 399 -5.10 11.83 -18.29
CA ASN A 399 -4.54 11.20 -17.09
C ASN A 399 -3.70 9.95 -17.36
N ILE A 400 -4.14 9.06 -18.26
CA ILE A 400 -3.48 7.77 -18.56
C ILE A 400 -2.66 7.85 -19.86
N GLY A 401 -3.03 8.72 -20.80
CA GLY A 401 -2.26 8.98 -22.01
C GLY A 401 -2.29 7.85 -23.03
N VAL A 402 -1.11 7.52 -23.54
CA VAL A 402 -0.90 6.60 -24.66
C VAL A 402 -1.53 5.23 -24.40
N VAL A 403 -1.44 4.71 -23.18
CA VAL A 403 -1.99 3.38 -22.86
C VAL A 403 -3.50 3.36 -23.07
N TYR A 404 -4.21 4.38 -22.58
CA TYR A 404 -5.68 4.47 -22.71
C TYR A 404 -6.11 4.53 -24.18
N LEU A 405 -5.44 5.36 -24.99
CA LEU A 405 -5.68 5.49 -26.43
C LEU A 405 -5.52 4.15 -27.17
N LEU A 406 -4.61 3.29 -26.70
CA LEU A 406 -4.30 2.02 -27.33
C LEU A 406 -5.12 0.84 -26.80
N LEU A 407 -5.93 0.99 -25.75
CA LEU A 407 -6.63 -0.15 -25.13
C LEU A 407 -7.56 -0.89 -26.11
N ILE A 408 -8.35 -0.15 -26.88
CA ILE A 408 -9.29 -0.74 -27.85
C ILE A 408 -8.54 -1.51 -28.95
N PRO A 409 -7.59 -0.92 -29.72
CA PRO A 409 -6.86 -1.67 -30.74
C PRO A 409 -6.00 -2.79 -30.12
N ALA A 410 -5.45 -2.59 -28.93
CA ALA A 410 -4.65 -3.61 -28.25
C ALA A 410 -5.50 -4.82 -27.84
N PHE A 411 -6.75 -4.60 -27.40
CA PHE A 411 -7.69 -5.67 -27.09
C PHE A 411 -7.99 -6.55 -28.31
N PHE A 412 -8.23 -5.95 -29.47
CA PHE A 412 -8.49 -6.70 -30.71
C PHE A 412 -7.24 -7.41 -31.25
N HIS A 413 -6.06 -6.83 -31.04
CA HIS A 413 -4.78 -7.47 -31.39
C HIS A 413 -4.40 -8.62 -30.44
N ALA A 414 -4.90 -8.60 -29.20
CA ALA A 414 -4.57 -9.57 -28.17
C ALA A 414 -5.09 -10.99 -28.49
N ALA A 415 -4.32 -11.99 -28.04
CA ALA A 415 -4.71 -13.38 -28.11
C ALA A 415 -5.94 -13.66 -27.21
N HIS A 416 -6.67 -14.72 -27.52
CA HIS A 416 -7.91 -15.06 -26.81
C HIS A 416 -7.75 -15.13 -25.28
N ARG A 417 -6.72 -15.83 -24.78
CA ARG A 417 -6.46 -15.93 -23.33
C ARG A 417 -6.12 -14.57 -22.68
N GLN A 418 -5.41 -13.72 -23.40
CA GLN A 418 -5.04 -12.37 -22.95
C GLN A 418 -6.28 -11.48 -22.81
N ARG A 419 -7.22 -11.58 -23.77
CA ARG A 419 -8.51 -10.89 -23.70
C ARG A 419 -9.35 -11.32 -22.49
N TRP A 420 -9.35 -12.60 -22.14
CA TRP A 420 -10.05 -13.08 -20.95
C TRP A 420 -9.44 -12.58 -19.65
N LEU A 421 -8.11 -12.55 -19.54
CA LEU A 421 -7.44 -11.96 -18.38
C LEU A 421 -7.78 -10.47 -18.27
N TYR A 422 -7.65 -9.73 -19.38
CA TYR A 422 -8.03 -8.31 -19.43
C TYR A 422 -9.51 -8.08 -19.17
N GLY A 423 -10.39 -9.03 -19.53
CA GLY A 423 -11.83 -8.97 -19.23
C GLY A 423 -12.13 -8.89 -17.74
N GLY A 424 -11.32 -9.55 -16.89
CA GLY A 424 -11.41 -9.33 -15.44
C GLY A 424 -10.95 -7.94 -15.01
N GLY A 425 -9.94 -7.38 -15.67
CA GLY A 425 -9.57 -5.97 -15.53
C GLY A 425 -10.68 -5.01 -15.96
N ALA A 426 -11.35 -5.28 -17.08
CA ALA A 426 -12.47 -4.48 -17.55
C ALA A 426 -13.67 -4.53 -16.59
N LEU A 427 -13.90 -5.68 -15.96
CA LEU A 427 -14.90 -5.80 -14.88
C LEU A 427 -14.53 -4.95 -13.66
N ILE A 428 -13.25 -4.93 -13.27
CA ILE A 428 -12.75 -4.06 -12.19
C ILE A 428 -12.99 -2.59 -12.55
N TRP A 429 -12.64 -2.17 -13.75
CA TRP A 429 -12.87 -0.80 -14.23
C TRP A 429 -14.36 -0.46 -14.23
N ALA A 430 -15.22 -1.30 -14.81
CA ALA A 430 -16.66 -1.07 -14.85
C ALA A 430 -17.27 -0.95 -13.45
N LEU A 431 -16.78 -1.73 -12.48
CA LEU A 431 -17.21 -1.63 -11.10
C LEU A 431 -16.72 -0.34 -10.43
N ALA A 432 -15.44 0.01 -10.59
CA ALA A 432 -14.85 1.22 -10.02
C ALA A 432 -15.41 2.53 -10.63
N GLU A 433 -16.00 2.43 -11.82
CA GLU A 433 -16.70 3.54 -12.49
C GLU A 433 -18.07 3.86 -11.90
N VAL A 434 -18.71 2.90 -11.22
CA VAL A 434 -20.11 3.01 -10.76
C VAL A 434 -20.29 2.82 -9.24
N VAL A 435 -19.29 2.23 -8.57
CA VAL A 435 -19.29 1.98 -7.13
C VAL A 435 -18.05 2.59 -6.50
N VAL A 436 -18.24 3.32 -5.41
CA VAL A 436 -17.18 3.84 -4.53
C VAL A 436 -17.17 3.01 -3.25
N PHE A 437 -15.98 2.56 -2.85
CA PHE A 437 -15.76 1.63 -1.73
C PHE A 437 -15.20 2.29 -0.44
N GLN A 438 -14.88 3.58 -0.48
CA GLN A 438 -14.40 4.37 0.65
C GLN A 438 -14.99 5.80 0.58
N PRO A 439 -14.97 6.62 1.66
CA PRO A 439 -15.53 7.96 1.63
C PRO A 439 -14.84 8.83 0.59
N ASN A 440 -13.52 8.64 0.41
CA ASN A 440 -12.75 9.29 -0.63
C ASN A 440 -12.96 8.57 -1.97
N THR A 441 -13.55 9.27 -2.94
CA THR A 441 -13.72 8.74 -4.29
C THR A 441 -12.39 8.44 -4.98
N TYR A 442 -11.32 9.16 -4.59
CA TYR A 442 -9.98 8.98 -5.13
C TYR A 442 -9.43 7.57 -4.93
N ASP A 443 -9.76 6.91 -3.82
CA ASP A 443 -9.21 5.59 -3.46
C ASP A 443 -9.57 4.45 -4.41
N ASN A 444 -10.60 4.63 -5.25
CA ASN A 444 -10.89 3.70 -6.35
C ASN A 444 -9.70 3.58 -7.33
N ASN A 445 -8.74 4.53 -7.32
CA ASN A 445 -7.50 4.41 -8.07
C ASN A 445 -6.80 3.07 -7.79
N LYS A 446 -6.80 2.56 -6.55
CA LYS A 446 -6.18 1.29 -6.16
C LYS A 446 -6.71 0.11 -6.98
N LEU A 447 -7.98 0.15 -7.39
CA LEU A 447 -8.59 -0.83 -8.31
C LEU A 447 -8.27 -0.52 -9.76
N LEU A 448 -8.39 0.75 -10.17
CA LEU A 448 -8.13 1.20 -11.53
C LEU A 448 -6.67 0.92 -11.96
N TYR A 449 -5.70 1.00 -11.05
CA TYR A 449 -4.31 0.63 -11.35
C TYR A 449 -4.16 -0.86 -11.66
N VAL A 450 -4.96 -1.75 -11.06
CA VAL A 450 -4.94 -3.19 -11.41
C VAL A 450 -5.48 -3.41 -12.83
N TRP A 451 -6.55 -2.71 -13.22
CA TRP A 451 -7.01 -2.69 -14.60
C TRP A 451 -5.93 -2.14 -15.55
N HIS A 452 -5.31 -1.02 -15.18
CA HIS A 452 -4.27 -0.37 -15.96
C HIS A 452 -3.03 -1.26 -16.15
N MET A 453 -2.58 -1.99 -15.12
CA MET A 453 -1.51 -2.99 -15.22
C MET A 453 -1.76 -3.97 -16.37
N LEU A 454 -2.97 -4.51 -16.46
CA LEU A 454 -3.36 -5.45 -17.52
C LEU A 454 -3.46 -4.76 -18.88
N GLY A 455 -3.91 -3.49 -18.91
CA GLY A 455 -3.90 -2.65 -20.10
C GLY A 455 -2.47 -2.41 -20.65
N CYS A 456 -1.50 -2.15 -19.77
CA CYS A 456 -0.10 -1.97 -20.14
C CYS A 456 0.50 -3.22 -20.80
N LEU A 457 0.10 -4.43 -20.37
CA LEU A 457 0.50 -5.67 -21.03
C LEU A 457 0.04 -5.72 -22.49
N LEU A 458 -1.23 -5.39 -22.75
CA LEU A 458 -1.80 -5.41 -24.10
C LEU A 458 -1.21 -4.30 -24.96
N ALA A 459 -1.09 -3.08 -24.42
CA ALA A 459 -0.52 -1.94 -25.13
C ALA A 459 0.93 -2.21 -25.52
N ALA A 460 1.76 -2.72 -24.60
CA ALA A 460 3.15 -3.07 -24.90
C ALA A 460 3.27 -4.10 -26.02
N GLN A 461 2.39 -5.11 -26.03
CA GLN A 461 2.34 -6.10 -27.10
C GLN A 461 2.02 -5.47 -28.44
N LEU A 462 0.96 -4.67 -28.53
CA LEU A 462 0.58 -3.98 -29.76
C LEU A 462 1.71 -3.07 -30.26
N ILE A 463 2.27 -2.25 -29.37
CA ILE A 463 3.32 -1.28 -29.72
C ILE A 463 4.52 -2.00 -30.34
N LEU A 464 5.06 -3.02 -29.67
CA LEU A 464 6.25 -3.71 -30.18
C LEU A 464 5.96 -4.53 -31.43
N ASP A 465 4.77 -5.11 -31.57
CA ASP A 465 4.39 -5.84 -32.79
C ASP A 465 4.22 -4.91 -34.00
N VAL A 466 3.75 -3.68 -33.79
CA VAL A 466 3.65 -2.66 -34.84
C VAL A 466 5.03 -2.11 -35.19
N ILE A 467 5.83 -1.73 -34.18
CA ILE A 467 7.18 -1.18 -34.39
C ILE A 467 8.09 -2.20 -35.09
N ALA A 468 7.95 -3.49 -34.79
CA ALA A 468 8.72 -4.55 -35.45
C ALA A 468 8.48 -4.62 -36.98
N ARG A 469 7.35 -4.09 -37.49
CA ARG A 469 7.04 -4.05 -38.93
C ARG A 469 7.79 -2.95 -39.68
N ILE A 470 8.28 -1.93 -38.98
CA ILE A 470 9.03 -0.83 -39.60
C ILE A 470 10.41 -1.37 -40.00
N ARG A 471 10.78 -1.35 -41.29
CA ARG A 471 12.05 -1.93 -41.75
C ARG A 471 13.29 -1.14 -41.31
N SER A 472 13.20 0.19 -41.26
CA SER A 472 14.33 1.06 -40.89
C SER A 472 14.58 1.02 -39.37
N PHE A 473 15.79 0.67 -38.95
CA PHE A 473 16.17 0.68 -37.53
C PHE A 473 16.13 2.09 -36.90
N PRO A 474 16.66 3.15 -37.53
CA PRO A 474 16.53 4.50 -37.00
C PRO A 474 15.07 4.94 -36.78
N LEU A 475 14.18 4.65 -37.73
CA LEU A 475 12.75 4.98 -37.60
C LEU A 475 12.07 4.17 -36.48
N ARG A 476 12.46 2.90 -36.29
CA ARG A 476 12.02 2.09 -35.15
C ARG A 476 12.42 2.71 -33.82
N ALA A 477 13.70 3.08 -33.70
CA ALA A 477 14.26 3.65 -32.48
C ALA A 477 13.60 5.01 -32.17
N LEU A 478 13.45 5.87 -33.17
CA LEU A 478 12.78 7.16 -33.04
C LEU A 478 11.31 6.99 -32.64
N GLY A 479 10.55 6.12 -33.32
CA GLY A 479 9.14 5.88 -33.02
C GLY A 479 8.93 5.34 -31.61
N LEU A 480 9.76 4.38 -31.18
CA LEU A 480 9.73 3.88 -29.81
C LEU A 480 10.12 4.97 -28.80
N GLY A 481 11.15 5.77 -29.10
CA GLY A 481 11.61 6.87 -28.25
C GLY A 481 10.55 7.95 -28.05
N CYS A 482 9.90 8.41 -29.13
CA CYS A 482 8.80 9.36 -29.06
C CYS A 482 7.60 8.81 -28.28
N LEU A 483 7.28 7.52 -28.46
CA LEU A 483 6.20 6.88 -27.72
C LEU A 483 6.53 6.80 -26.22
N CYS A 484 7.73 6.33 -25.86
CA CYS A 484 8.16 6.26 -24.47
C CYS A 484 8.18 7.66 -23.83
N PHE A 485 8.65 8.68 -24.56
CA PHE A 485 8.58 10.06 -24.09
C PHE A 485 7.13 10.48 -23.81
N ALA A 486 6.24 10.34 -24.78
CA ALA A 486 4.83 10.71 -24.64
C ALA A 486 4.10 9.94 -23.52
N ALA A 487 4.50 8.69 -23.29
CA ALA A 487 3.86 7.81 -22.30
C ALA A 487 4.48 7.89 -20.90
N MET A 488 5.66 8.48 -20.70
CA MET A 488 6.40 8.36 -19.43
C MET A 488 6.99 9.68 -18.90
N PHE A 489 7.11 10.70 -19.74
CA PHE A 489 7.84 11.92 -19.36
C PHE A 489 7.27 12.64 -18.14
N GLY A 490 5.94 12.69 -17.99
CA GLY A 490 5.31 13.28 -16.79
C GLY A 490 5.69 12.53 -15.50
N SER A 491 5.76 11.21 -15.55
CA SER A 491 6.22 10.38 -14.45
C SER A 491 7.71 10.57 -14.15
N VAL A 492 8.56 10.72 -15.17
CA VAL A 492 9.99 11.06 -14.97
C VAL A 492 10.15 12.37 -14.20
N LEU A 493 9.38 13.40 -14.56
CA LEU A 493 9.39 14.67 -13.84
C LEU A 493 8.87 14.54 -12.40
N THR A 494 7.83 13.73 -12.18
CA THR A 494 7.28 13.46 -10.85
C THR A 494 8.27 12.73 -9.95
N VAL A 495 8.97 11.72 -10.48
CA VAL A 495 10.06 11.03 -9.76
C VAL A 495 11.23 11.98 -9.50
N GLY A 496 11.56 12.85 -10.47
CA GLY A 496 12.57 13.89 -10.30
C GLY A 496 12.25 14.86 -9.16
N ARG A 497 10.98 15.28 -9.04
CA ARG A 497 10.47 16.08 -7.91
C ARG A 497 10.73 15.36 -6.59
N GLU A 498 10.40 14.07 -6.49
CA GLU A 498 10.61 13.32 -5.24
C GLU A 498 12.10 13.11 -4.90
N ILE A 499 12.98 13.00 -5.89
CA ILE A 499 14.43 12.89 -5.65
C ILE A 499 15.00 14.12 -4.95
N VAL A 500 14.47 15.32 -5.23
CA VAL A 500 14.91 16.60 -4.64
C VAL A 500 14.02 17.07 -3.49
N SER A 501 12.90 16.39 -3.26
CA SER A 501 11.91 16.72 -2.25
C SER A 501 12.46 16.54 -0.85
N ARG A 502 12.32 17.58 -0.02
CA ARG A 502 12.77 17.55 1.38
C ARG A 502 11.84 18.38 2.25
N TYR A 503 10.99 17.70 3.00
CA TYR A 503 10.02 18.27 3.93
C TYR A 503 10.36 17.83 5.34
N GLN A 504 10.39 18.76 6.28
CA GLN A 504 10.55 18.43 7.69
C GLN A 504 9.20 17.91 8.22
N HIS A 505 9.16 16.68 8.73
CA HIS A 505 8.00 16.17 9.45
C HIS A 505 7.99 16.63 10.90
N TRP A 506 9.13 16.45 11.58
CA TRP A 506 9.29 16.74 13.00
C TRP A 506 10.61 17.45 13.25
N SER A 507 10.57 18.48 14.08
CA SER A 507 11.75 19.12 14.64
C SER A 507 12.49 18.19 15.61
N ALA A 508 13.73 18.54 15.95
CA ALA A 508 14.50 17.82 16.97
C ALA A 508 13.79 17.83 18.34
N GLY A 509 13.09 18.92 18.68
CA GLY A 509 12.31 19.02 19.92
C GLY A 509 11.11 18.08 19.95
N GLU A 510 10.36 17.96 18.85
CA GLU A 510 9.24 17.02 18.75
C GLU A 510 9.71 15.56 18.78
N ALA A 511 10.84 15.27 18.13
CA ALA A 511 11.44 13.93 18.17
C ALA A 511 11.89 13.56 19.60
N ALA A 512 12.54 14.48 20.31
CA ALA A 512 12.95 14.28 21.70
C ALA A 512 11.75 14.14 22.65
N MET A 513 10.67 14.89 22.42
CA MET A 513 9.42 14.72 23.16
C MET A 513 8.84 13.32 22.96
N ALA A 514 8.77 12.85 21.72
CA ALA A 514 8.22 11.53 21.42
C ALA A 514 9.05 10.39 22.03
N GLU A 515 10.39 10.51 22.02
CA GLU A 515 11.28 9.55 22.68
C GLU A 515 11.04 9.52 24.20
N TYR A 516 10.92 10.70 24.84
CA TYR A 516 10.59 10.77 26.27
C TYR A 516 9.23 10.14 26.58
N ILE A 517 8.20 10.40 25.76
CA ILE A 517 6.88 9.78 25.91
C ILE A 517 6.96 8.27 25.80
N LEU A 518 7.70 7.77 24.81
CA LEU A 518 7.87 6.35 24.55
C LEU A 518 8.46 5.61 25.77
N ASP A 519 9.45 6.23 26.43
CA ASP A 519 10.18 5.62 27.54
C ASP A 519 9.49 5.78 28.91
N ASN A 520 8.68 6.83 29.10
CA ASN A 520 8.21 7.23 30.44
C ASN A 520 6.69 7.13 30.65
N SER A 521 5.88 7.00 29.59
CA SER A 521 4.42 6.86 29.70
C SER A 521 3.95 5.43 29.48
N SER A 522 2.81 5.06 30.08
CA SER A 522 2.16 3.77 29.83
C SER A 522 1.81 3.60 28.33
N PRO A 523 1.96 2.39 27.74
CA PRO A 523 1.57 2.11 26.35
C PRO A 523 0.13 2.50 26.00
N ASP A 524 -0.79 2.37 26.95
CA ASP A 524 -2.22 2.61 26.76
C ASP A 524 -2.66 4.02 27.19
N ALA A 525 -1.71 4.88 27.59
CA ALA A 525 -1.99 6.23 28.06
C ALA A 525 -2.70 7.06 26.97
N LEU A 526 -3.72 7.80 27.39
CA LEU A 526 -4.51 8.68 26.54
C LEU A 526 -4.04 10.12 26.67
N PHE A 527 -3.56 10.67 25.56
CA PHE A 527 -3.09 12.04 25.46
C PHE A 527 -4.17 12.95 24.85
N LEU A 528 -4.31 14.13 25.43
CA LEU A 528 -4.96 15.26 24.78
C LEU A 528 -3.91 16.04 23.97
N THR A 529 -4.10 16.08 22.66
CA THR A 529 -3.27 16.78 21.69
C THR A 529 -4.15 17.59 20.73
N SER A 530 -3.56 18.39 19.85
CA SER A 530 -4.29 18.85 18.66
C SER A 530 -4.58 17.70 17.69
N ASP A 531 -5.45 17.92 16.72
CA ASP A 531 -5.80 16.97 15.65
C ASP A 531 -4.89 17.11 14.41
N ARG A 532 -3.65 17.55 14.61
CA ARG A 532 -2.66 17.64 13.55
C ARG A 532 -2.30 16.24 13.04
N HIS A 533 -2.25 16.07 11.72
CA HIS A 533 -1.99 14.76 11.09
C HIS A 533 -0.60 14.19 11.39
N ASN A 534 0.42 15.04 11.59
CA ASN A 534 1.76 14.66 12.00
C ASN A 534 2.00 14.87 13.51
N GLU A 535 0.99 14.65 14.35
CA GLU A 535 1.15 14.74 15.80
C GLU A 535 2.15 13.68 16.33
N ALA A 536 3.25 14.14 16.93
CA ALA A 536 4.39 13.29 17.30
C ALA A 536 4.06 12.30 18.43
N VAL A 537 3.16 12.66 19.34
CA VAL A 537 2.67 11.77 20.41
C VAL A 537 2.11 10.46 19.82
N PHE A 538 1.30 10.58 18.78
CA PHE A 538 0.77 9.42 18.09
C PHE A 538 1.79 8.86 17.08
N SER A 539 2.28 9.67 16.16
CA SER A 539 3.04 9.19 15.01
C SER A 539 4.42 8.60 15.35
N LEU A 540 5.08 9.08 16.40
CA LEU A 540 6.42 8.62 16.79
C LEU A 540 6.43 7.80 18.08
N ALA A 541 5.61 8.16 19.08
CA ALA A 541 5.55 7.40 20.34
C ALA A 541 4.49 6.28 20.31
N GLY A 542 3.54 6.33 19.36
CA GLY A 542 2.49 5.33 19.23
C GLY A 542 1.49 5.35 20.39
N ARG A 543 1.28 6.50 21.04
CA ARG A 543 0.29 6.64 22.13
C ARG A 543 -1.09 6.97 21.59
N ARG A 544 -2.12 6.62 22.37
CA ARG A 544 -3.50 6.94 22.03
C ARG A 544 -3.73 8.43 22.20
N ILE A 545 -4.53 9.01 21.31
CA ILE A 545 -4.92 10.42 21.39
C ILE A 545 -6.44 10.55 21.41
N LEU A 546 -6.95 11.59 22.08
CA LEU A 546 -8.39 11.81 22.21
C LEU A 546 -9.07 11.94 20.85
N CYS A 547 -8.53 12.78 19.96
CA CYS A 547 -9.07 13.00 18.62
C CYS A 547 -7.95 13.24 17.61
N GLY A 548 -7.78 12.29 16.68
CA GLY A 548 -6.87 12.40 15.56
C GLY A 548 -7.39 13.28 14.43
N SER A 549 -6.54 13.49 13.42
CA SER A 549 -6.87 14.36 12.30
C SER A 549 -8.09 13.91 11.52
N GLY A 550 -8.97 14.86 11.22
CA GLY A 550 -10.13 14.66 10.36
C GLY A 550 -9.76 14.04 9.01
N SER A 551 -8.58 14.33 8.47
CA SER A 551 -8.08 13.72 7.23
C SER A 551 -7.83 12.21 7.32
N TYR A 552 -7.78 11.62 8.52
CA TYR A 552 -7.67 10.16 8.68
C TYR A 552 -9.00 9.58 9.14
N VAL A 553 -9.52 10.07 10.27
CA VAL A 553 -10.69 9.47 10.94
C VAL A 553 -11.94 9.55 10.06
N TYR A 554 -12.11 10.63 9.28
CA TYR A 554 -13.22 10.75 8.34
C TYR A 554 -13.12 9.74 7.20
N TYR A 555 -11.94 9.59 6.57
CA TYR A 555 -11.77 8.67 5.45
C TYR A 555 -11.73 7.20 5.88
N HIS A 556 -11.54 6.93 7.17
CA HIS A 556 -11.76 5.61 7.78
C HIS A 556 -13.23 5.34 8.15
N GLY A 557 -14.12 6.33 7.97
CA GLY A 557 -15.55 6.17 8.22
C GLY A 557 -15.95 6.28 9.69
N MET A 558 -15.14 6.93 10.52
CA MET A 558 -15.41 7.09 11.95
C MET A 558 -16.34 8.29 12.21
N ASP A 559 -17.29 8.16 13.14
CA ASP A 559 -17.95 9.31 13.77
C ASP A 559 -17.14 9.71 15.01
N TYR A 560 -16.54 10.89 14.95
CA TYR A 560 -15.58 11.38 15.96
C TYR A 560 -16.05 12.71 16.59
N ARG A 561 -17.34 13.05 16.43
CA ARG A 561 -17.87 14.35 16.87
C ARG A 561 -17.76 14.56 18.38
N GLN A 562 -17.95 13.50 19.17
CA GLN A 562 -17.89 13.60 20.63
C GLN A 562 -16.45 13.86 21.10
N GLU A 563 -15.50 13.12 20.56
CA GLU A 563 -14.07 13.27 20.80
C GLU A 563 -13.57 14.66 20.40
N TYR A 564 -14.00 15.14 19.22
CA TYR A 564 -13.64 16.47 18.74
C TYR A 564 -14.20 17.58 19.64
N SER A 565 -15.48 17.48 20.02
CA SER A 565 -16.10 18.44 20.94
C SER A 565 -15.45 18.42 22.32
N ALA A 566 -15.09 17.24 22.82
CA ALA A 566 -14.36 17.11 24.09
C ALA A 566 -12.96 17.72 24.01
N MET A 567 -12.22 17.49 22.92
CA MET A 567 -10.91 18.11 22.69
C MET A 567 -11.01 19.65 22.70
N CYS A 568 -11.99 20.22 21.98
CA CYS A 568 -12.23 21.67 22.01
C CYS A 568 -12.53 22.17 23.43
N ALA A 569 -13.46 21.53 24.13
CA ALA A 569 -13.85 21.92 25.49
C ALA A 569 -12.67 21.85 26.48
N LEU A 570 -11.87 20.78 26.41
CA LEU A 570 -10.73 20.59 27.30
C LEU A 570 -9.58 21.57 27.05
N TYR A 571 -9.47 22.16 25.86
CA TYR A 571 -8.50 23.24 25.63
C TYR A 571 -9.07 24.61 25.98
N GLU A 572 -10.31 24.93 25.62
CA GLU A 572 -10.85 26.30 25.71
C GLU A 572 -11.57 26.60 27.04
N THR A 573 -12.25 25.60 27.62
CA THR A 573 -12.97 25.72 28.89
C THR A 573 -12.76 24.45 29.73
N PRO A 574 -11.52 24.18 30.17
CA PRO A 574 -11.17 22.93 30.84
C PRO A 574 -11.91 22.73 32.17
N ASP A 575 -12.33 21.50 32.43
CA ASP A 575 -12.90 21.08 33.70
C ASP A 575 -12.47 19.65 34.08
N GLU A 576 -12.40 19.38 35.38
CA GLU A 576 -11.94 18.09 35.91
C GLU A 576 -12.90 16.94 35.61
N ALA A 577 -14.20 17.22 35.46
CA ALA A 577 -15.21 16.20 35.20
C ALA A 577 -15.05 15.62 33.80
N THR A 578 -14.81 16.46 32.80
CA THR A 578 -14.55 16.04 31.41
C THR A 578 -13.21 15.30 31.29
N LEU A 579 -12.15 15.75 31.98
CA LEU A 579 -10.87 15.04 32.03
C LEU A 579 -11.03 13.61 32.58
N ALA A 580 -11.76 13.47 33.69
CA ALA A 580 -12.03 12.18 34.31
C ALA A 580 -12.97 11.31 33.46
N ALA A 581 -13.98 11.90 32.82
CA ALA A 581 -14.95 11.18 31.98
C ALA A 581 -14.30 10.53 30.75
N TRP A 582 -13.31 11.19 30.16
CA TRP A 582 -12.54 10.64 29.04
C TRP A 582 -11.31 9.84 29.48
N GLY A 583 -10.91 9.91 30.75
CA GLY A 583 -9.71 9.24 31.25
C GLY A 583 -8.43 9.80 30.63
N ILE A 584 -8.30 11.13 30.55
CA ILE A 584 -7.09 11.77 30.01
C ILE A 584 -5.96 11.65 31.03
N ASP A 585 -4.82 11.10 30.59
CA ASP A 585 -3.62 10.92 31.42
C ASP A 585 -2.67 12.11 31.29
N TYR A 586 -2.54 12.66 30.08
CA TYR A 586 -1.59 13.72 29.75
C TYR A 586 -2.21 14.76 28.82
N VAL A 587 -1.81 16.02 29.00
CA VAL A 587 -2.24 17.14 28.13
C VAL A 587 -1.05 17.86 27.55
N VAL A 588 -1.03 18.00 26.22
CA VAL A 588 0.06 18.64 25.48
C VAL A 588 -0.31 20.06 25.08
N PHE A 589 0.61 20.99 25.29
CA PHE A 589 0.57 22.36 24.79
C PHE A 589 1.78 22.61 23.89
N ASP A 590 1.51 22.94 22.63
CA ASP A 590 2.50 23.27 21.62
C ASP A 590 1.99 24.37 20.67
N SER A 591 2.77 24.69 19.63
CA SER A 591 2.39 25.71 18.65
C SER A 591 1.12 25.35 17.85
N SER A 592 0.82 24.06 17.67
CA SER A 592 -0.36 23.60 16.93
C SER A 592 -1.64 23.81 17.74
N VAL A 593 -1.58 23.57 19.06
CA VAL A 593 -2.66 23.86 20.00
C VAL A 593 -2.91 25.37 20.04
N ALA A 594 -1.85 26.18 20.21
CA ALA A 594 -1.95 27.63 20.26
C ALA A 594 -2.49 28.26 18.95
N ALA A 595 -2.21 27.64 17.80
CA ALA A 595 -2.72 28.10 16.51
C ALA A 595 -4.19 27.76 16.28
N LYS A 596 -4.70 26.71 16.93
CA LYS A 596 -6.04 26.17 16.68
C LYS A 596 -7.07 26.53 17.74
N PHE A 597 -6.68 26.56 19.01
CA PHE A 597 -7.60 26.72 20.15
C PHE A 597 -7.26 27.99 20.93
N SER A 598 -8.27 28.58 21.57
CA SER A 598 -8.06 29.61 22.60
C SER A 598 -7.69 28.95 23.94
N ALA A 599 -6.55 28.25 23.96
CA ALA A 599 -6.25 27.28 25.00
C ALA A 599 -5.90 27.92 26.36
N ASP A 600 -6.52 27.45 27.45
CA ASP A 600 -6.25 27.90 28.82
C ASP A 600 -5.16 27.05 29.50
N GLU A 601 -3.91 27.24 29.09
CA GLU A 601 -2.75 26.57 29.72
C GLU A 601 -2.62 26.93 31.21
N SER A 602 -3.02 28.14 31.60
CA SER A 602 -2.88 28.63 32.98
C SER A 602 -3.69 27.80 33.97
N TRP A 603 -4.86 27.32 33.55
CA TRP A 603 -5.71 26.44 34.34
C TRP A 603 -5.01 25.12 34.67
N TYR A 604 -4.31 24.53 33.69
CA TYR A 604 -3.56 23.29 33.86
C TYR A 604 -2.30 23.51 34.71
N ALA A 605 -1.53 24.56 34.43
CA ALA A 605 -0.32 24.89 35.19
C ALA A 605 -0.59 25.14 36.68
N ALA A 606 -1.78 25.61 37.04
CA ALA A 606 -2.17 25.83 38.43
C ALA A 606 -2.57 24.54 39.18
N ARG A 607 -2.86 23.44 38.47
CA ARG A 607 -3.49 22.23 39.06
C ARG A 607 -2.66 20.97 38.90
N TYR A 608 -1.92 20.85 37.80
CA TYR A 608 -1.25 19.62 37.41
C TYR A 608 0.26 19.82 37.31
N PRO A 609 1.06 18.81 37.70
CA PRO A 609 2.51 18.89 37.56
C PRO A 609 2.92 18.92 36.09
N LEU A 610 3.89 19.79 35.79
CA LEU A 610 4.59 19.78 34.51
C LEU A 610 5.45 18.51 34.44
N TRP A 611 5.12 17.62 33.51
CA TRP A 611 5.74 16.31 33.35
C TRP A 611 6.91 16.31 32.36
N TYR A 612 6.77 17.08 31.27
CA TYR A 612 7.81 17.28 30.28
C TYR A 612 7.75 18.70 29.72
N HIS A 613 8.90 19.28 29.40
CA HIS A 613 8.96 20.52 28.65
C HIS A 613 10.26 20.63 27.85
N ASN A 614 10.17 21.31 26.73
CA ASN A 614 11.31 21.79 25.95
C ASN A 614 10.91 23.09 25.22
N ASP A 615 11.70 23.53 24.26
CA ASP A 615 11.45 24.77 23.52
C ASP A 615 10.21 24.71 22.60
N VAL A 616 9.69 23.52 22.28
CA VAL A 616 8.56 23.34 21.35
C VAL A 616 7.25 22.93 22.02
N CYS A 617 7.29 22.35 23.22
CA CYS A 617 6.08 21.88 23.90
C CYS A 617 6.21 21.83 25.43
N ARG A 618 5.05 21.72 26.08
CA ARG A 618 4.88 21.41 27.51
C ARG A 618 3.81 20.33 27.67
N ILE A 619 4.03 19.40 28.59
CA ILE A 619 3.10 18.30 28.87
C ILE A 619 2.79 18.29 30.37
N TYR A 620 1.51 18.31 30.71
CA TYR A 620 1.02 18.19 32.09
C TYR A 620 0.50 16.77 32.34
N CYS A 621 0.79 16.21 33.51
CA CYS A 621 0.31 14.90 33.94
C CYS A 621 -0.96 15.06 34.79
N ILE A 622 -2.06 14.46 34.35
CA ILE A 622 -3.39 14.55 34.97
C ILE A 622 -3.60 13.41 35.96
N GLN A 623 -3.31 12.18 35.53
CA GLN A 623 -3.35 10.97 36.36
C GLN A 623 -1.92 10.41 36.49
N PRO A 624 -1.32 10.43 37.69
CA PRO A 624 0.05 9.94 37.92
C PRO A 624 0.16 8.42 37.95
#